data_AF-A0A1Q9HQW3-F1
#
_entry.id   AF-A0A1Q9HQW3-F1
#
_cell.length_a   1.000
_cell.length_b   1.000
_cell.length_c   1.000
_cell.angle_alpha   90.00
_cell.angle_beta   90.00
_cell.angle_gamma   90.00
#
_symmetry.space_group_name_H-M   'P 1'
#
loop_
_entity.id
_entity.type
_entity.pdbx_description
1 polymer ?
#
loop_
_entity_poly.entity_id
_entity_poly.type
_entity_poly.pdbx_seq_one_letter_code
_entity_poly.pdbx_strand_id
1 'polypeptide(L)'
;MNSFVLTVLLLTTSPASTGPDSLPLKCELLETKDTFLYYRPQKIYQSEQFVLFQNFKGRVISQVDLKTGEMIRTTYLGDNYDPNYQILKGRCKEVNHTLDFWALDQVSYDR
;
A
#
# COMPACT_ATOMS: atom_id res chain seq x y z
N MET A 1 26.72 36.52 -7.11
CA MET A 1 25.64 35.53 -6.86
C MET A 1 25.85 34.39 -7.84
N ASN A 2 25.86 33.11 -7.43
CA ASN A 2 25.20 32.01 -8.20
C ASN A 2 25.77 30.59 -8.11
N SER A 3 26.98 30.29 -7.62
CA SER A 3 27.39 28.87 -7.56
C SER A 3 27.03 28.20 -6.23
N PHE A 4 27.43 28.79 -5.11
CA PHE A 4 27.18 28.20 -3.78
C PHE A 4 25.70 28.10 -3.41
N VAL A 5 24.88 29.06 -3.81
CA VAL A 5 23.43 29.05 -3.57
C VAL A 5 22.76 27.91 -4.35
N LEU A 6 23.23 27.64 -5.58
CA LEU A 6 22.69 26.57 -6.41
C LEU A 6 23.03 25.19 -5.82
N THR A 7 24.28 25.00 -5.36
CA THR A 7 24.71 23.75 -4.72
C THR A 7 23.91 23.47 -3.46
N VAL A 8 23.71 24.48 -2.59
CA VAL A 8 22.89 24.33 -1.38
C VAL A 8 21.44 23.99 -1.72
N LEU A 9 20.85 24.58 -2.78
CA LEU A 9 19.50 24.23 -3.21
C LEU A 9 19.38 22.75 -3.64
N LEU A 10 20.35 22.24 -4.41
CA LEU A 10 20.39 20.84 -4.87
C LEU A 10 20.60 19.83 -3.73
N LEU A 11 21.27 20.24 -2.64
CA LEU A 11 21.43 19.41 -1.43
C LEU A 11 20.20 19.42 -0.51
N THR A 12 19.30 20.39 -0.65
CA THR A 12 18.06 20.51 0.15
C THR A 12 16.84 19.88 -0.50
N THR A 13 16.88 19.60 -1.80
CA THR A 13 15.84 18.78 -2.44
C THR A 13 16.05 17.34 -2.00
N SER A 14 15.31 16.90 -0.98
CA SER A 14 15.15 15.47 -0.72
C SER A 14 14.82 14.80 -2.05
N PRO A 15 15.49 13.71 -2.44
CA PRO A 15 15.02 12.96 -3.60
C PRO A 15 13.56 12.65 -3.31
N ALA A 16 12.65 13.19 -4.14
CA ALA A 16 11.28 12.70 -4.16
C ALA A 16 11.44 11.19 -4.22
N SER A 17 10.84 10.45 -3.28
CA SER A 17 10.94 8.99 -3.29
C SER A 17 10.43 8.55 -4.65
N THR A 18 11.32 8.21 -5.57
CA THR A 18 11.00 7.73 -6.92
C THR A 18 11.05 6.21 -6.99
N GLY A 19 11.31 5.55 -5.86
CA GLY A 19 11.27 4.10 -5.74
C GLY A 19 9.83 3.59 -5.67
N PRO A 20 9.60 2.29 -5.80
CA PRO A 20 8.26 1.73 -5.89
C PRO A 20 7.44 1.85 -4.61
N ASP A 21 8.07 2.15 -3.49
CA ASP A 21 7.38 2.48 -2.24
C ASP A 21 6.66 3.84 -2.29
N SER A 22 6.82 4.60 -3.37
CA SER A 22 6.19 5.91 -3.59
C SER A 22 4.77 5.84 -4.17
N LEU A 23 4.39 4.73 -4.79
CA LEU A 23 3.05 4.52 -5.35
C LEU A 23 2.21 3.64 -4.40
N PRO A 24 1.26 4.20 -3.64
CA PRO A 24 0.36 3.40 -2.82
C PRO A 24 -0.74 2.74 -3.66
N LEU A 25 -1.18 1.55 -3.23
CA LEU A 25 -2.42 0.98 -3.71
C LEU A 25 -3.59 1.71 -3.05
N LYS A 26 -4.40 2.39 -3.86
CA LYS A 26 -5.56 3.17 -3.40
C LYS A 26 -6.84 2.34 -3.48
N CYS A 27 -7.57 2.28 -2.37
CA CYS A 27 -8.88 1.63 -2.27
C CYS A 27 -9.92 2.58 -1.68
N GLU A 28 -11.08 2.68 -2.31
CA GLU A 28 -12.21 3.52 -1.89
C GLU A 28 -13.29 2.63 -1.26
N LEU A 29 -13.88 3.05 -0.14
CA LEU A 29 -15.00 2.32 0.46
C LEU A 29 -16.25 2.40 -0.42
N LEU A 30 -17.09 1.37 -0.34
CA LEU A 30 -18.36 1.35 -1.07
C LEU A 30 -19.42 2.20 -0.38
N GLU A 31 -19.39 2.28 0.95
CA GLU A 31 -20.44 2.92 1.75
C GLU A 31 -20.13 4.39 2.10
N THR A 32 -18.86 4.78 2.09
CA THR A 32 -18.40 6.14 2.43
C THR A 32 -17.40 6.65 1.40
N LYS A 33 -17.02 7.93 1.49
CA LYS A 33 -15.97 8.52 0.64
C LYS A 33 -14.56 8.27 1.16
N ASP A 34 -14.41 7.42 2.17
CA ASP A 34 -13.11 7.16 2.79
C ASP A 34 -12.20 6.37 1.85
N THR A 35 -10.92 6.65 1.95
CA THR A 35 -9.87 6.02 1.14
C THR A 35 -8.86 5.33 2.05
N PHE A 36 -8.51 4.10 1.71
CA PHE A 36 -7.39 3.37 2.29
C PHE A 36 -6.22 3.34 1.30
N LEU A 37 -5.02 3.61 1.81
CA LEU A 37 -3.78 3.50 1.08
C LEU A 37 -2.98 2.33 1.64
N TYR A 38 -2.56 1.42 0.78
CA TYR A 38 -1.67 0.33 1.15
C TYR A 38 -0.30 0.54 0.50
N TYR A 39 0.76 0.27 1.26
CA TYR A 39 2.14 0.38 0.82
C TYR A 39 2.79 -1.00 0.77
N ARG A 40 3.83 -1.15 -0.04
CA ARG A 40 4.55 -2.42 -0.23
C ARG A 40 4.91 -3.13 1.09
N PRO A 41 5.44 -2.47 2.14
CA PRO A 41 5.80 -3.16 3.39
C PRO A 41 4.62 -3.77 4.16
N GLN A 42 3.39 -3.34 3.86
CA GLN A 42 2.17 -3.88 4.47
C GLN A 42 1.70 -5.16 3.75
N LYS A 43 2.20 -5.44 2.54
CA LYS A 43 1.89 -6.65 1.79
C LYS A 43 2.54 -7.84 2.48
N ILE A 44 1.74 -8.76 2.99
CA ILE A 44 2.23 -9.96 3.70
C ILE A 44 2.09 -11.24 2.88
N TYR A 45 1.23 -11.24 1.85
CA TYR A 45 1.01 -12.40 1.00
C TYR A 45 0.41 -11.96 -0.34
N GLN A 46 0.72 -12.70 -1.41
CA GLN A 46 0.13 -12.53 -2.73
C GLN A 46 -0.01 -13.90 -3.39
N SER A 47 -1.16 -14.14 -4.01
CA SER A 47 -1.45 -15.28 -4.89
C SER A 47 -1.87 -14.77 -6.27
N GLU A 48 -2.25 -15.68 -7.17
CA GLU A 48 -2.86 -15.32 -8.46
C GLU A 48 -4.27 -14.73 -8.33
N GLN A 49 -4.94 -14.91 -7.19
CA GLN A 49 -6.34 -14.51 -7.01
C GLN A 49 -6.51 -13.27 -6.14
N PHE A 50 -5.66 -13.13 -5.12
CA PHE A 50 -5.76 -12.03 -4.16
C PHE A 50 -4.41 -11.67 -3.53
N VAL A 51 -4.35 -10.47 -2.97
CA VAL A 51 -3.25 -9.96 -2.15
C VAL A 51 -3.75 -9.65 -0.73
N LEU A 52 -2.92 -9.91 0.27
CA LEU A 52 -3.19 -9.62 1.69
C LEU A 52 -2.28 -8.51 2.20
N PHE A 53 -2.90 -7.55 2.89
CA PHE A 53 -2.24 -6.46 3.59
C PHE A 53 -2.47 -6.56 5.09
N GLN A 54 -1.46 -6.22 5.87
CA GLN A 54 -1.50 -6.16 7.32
C GLN A 54 -1.18 -4.75 7.82
N ASN A 55 -1.97 -4.27 8.79
CA ASN A 55 -1.76 -3.01 9.49
C ASN A 55 -1.86 -3.21 11.01
N PHE A 56 -1.38 -2.22 11.77
CA PHE A 56 -1.50 -2.16 13.24
C PHE A 56 -1.07 -3.46 13.95
N LYS A 57 0.12 -3.97 13.61
CA LYS A 57 0.69 -5.22 14.17
C LYS A 57 -0.23 -6.45 14.01
N GLY A 58 -1.02 -6.50 12.93
CA GLY A 58 -1.90 -7.62 12.64
C GLY A 58 -3.34 -7.47 13.11
N ARG A 59 -3.67 -6.38 13.81
CA ARG A 59 -5.06 -6.10 14.20
C ARG A 59 -5.95 -5.77 13.00
N VAL A 60 -5.38 -5.41 11.86
CA VAL A 60 -6.15 -5.15 10.64
C VAL A 60 -5.58 -5.92 9.47
N ILE A 61 -6.44 -6.71 8.83
CA ILE A 61 -6.14 -7.46 7.62
C ILE A 61 -7.01 -6.94 6.49
N SER A 62 -6.44 -6.79 5.30
CA SER A 62 -7.20 -6.42 4.11
C SER A 62 -6.87 -7.37 2.98
N GLN A 63 -7.90 -7.98 2.41
CA GLN A 63 -7.79 -8.81 1.22
C GLN A 63 -8.29 -8.00 0.02
N VAL A 64 -7.53 -8.04 -1.07
CA VAL A 64 -7.92 -7.43 -2.34
C VAL A 64 -7.90 -8.49 -3.43
N ASP A 65 -9.03 -8.69 -4.10
CA ASP A 65 -9.15 -9.57 -5.27
C ASP A 65 -8.41 -8.93 -6.47
N LEU A 66 -7.54 -9.69 -7.13
CA LEU A 66 -6.71 -9.19 -8.23
C LEU A 66 -7.46 -9.02 -9.55
N LYS A 67 -8.60 -9.70 -9.71
CA LYS A 67 -9.43 -9.65 -10.91
C LYS A 67 -10.43 -8.52 -10.84
N THR A 68 -11.10 -8.35 -9.71
CA THR A 68 -12.18 -7.36 -9.55
C THR A 68 -11.70 -6.08 -8.87
N GLY A 69 -10.60 -6.14 -8.13
CA GLY A 69 -10.16 -5.07 -7.25
C GLY A 69 -11.03 -4.94 -6.00
N GLU A 70 -11.95 -5.86 -5.73
CA GLU A 70 -12.78 -5.80 -4.53
C GLU A 70 -11.94 -6.00 -3.28
N MET A 71 -12.16 -5.13 -2.30
CA MET A 71 -11.44 -5.10 -1.04
C MET A 71 -12.38 -5.49 0.10
N ILE A 72 -11.93 -6.39 0.96
CA ILE A 72 -12.51 -6.63 2.28
C ILE A 72 -11.45 -6.30 3.32
N ARG A 73 -11.76 -5.36 4.22
CA ARG A 73 -10.92 -4.97 5.35
C ARG A 73 -11.59 -5.43 6.63
N THR A 74 -10.88 -6.25 7.41
CA THR A 74 -11.33 -6.74 8.70
C THR A 74 -10.44 -6.15 9.78
N THR A 75 -11.04 -5.43 10.72
CA THR A 75 -10.38 -4.92 11.92
C THR A 75 -10.81 -5.79 13.10
N TYR A 76 -9.82 -6.28 13.84
CA TYR A 76 -9.98 -6.93 15.13
C TYR A 76 -9.92 -5.87 16.24
N LEU A 77 -11.04 -5.69 16.94
CA LEU A 77 -11.20 -4.76 18.06
C LEU A 77 -11.32 -5.55 19.37
N GLY A 78 -10.58 -5.15 20.40
CA GLY A 78 -10.61 -5.76 21.73
C GLY A 78 -9.23 -6.18 22.25
N ASP A 79 -9.14 -6.40 23.56
CA ASP A 79 -8.04 -7.08 24.24
C ASP A 79 -8.61 -8.33 24.93
N ASN A 80 -7.91 -9.46 24.78
CA ASN A 80 -8.22 -10.79 25.37
C ASN A 80 -9.69 -11.26 25.34
N TYR A 81 -9.94 -12.30 24.55
CA TYR A 81 -11.09 -13.22 24.59
C TYR A 81 -12.49 -12.73 24.17
N ASP A 82 -12.74 -11.41 23.98
CA ASP A 82 -13.99 -10.93 23.38
C ASP A 82 -13.76 -10.12 22.09
N PRO A 83 -13.60 -10.80 20.94
CA PRO A 83 -13.31 -10.15 19.67
C PRO A 83 -14.55 -9.44 19.10
N ASN A 84 -14.40 -8.16 18.79
CA ASN A 84 -15.33 -7.44 17.93
C ASN A 84 -14.72 -7.30 16.53
N TYR A 85 -15.53 -7.58 15.50
CA TYR A 85 -15.10 -7.47 14.11
C TYR A 85 -15.80 -6.29 13.44
N GLN A 86 -14.99 -5.42 12.83
CA GLN A 86 -15.49 -4.45 11.86
C GLN A 86 -15.06 -4.91 10.46
N ILE A 87 -16.03 -5.11 9.57
CA ILE A 87 -15.79 -5.50 8.18
C ILE A 87 -16.19 -4.33 7.28
N LEU A 88 -15.24 -3.83 6.50
CA LEU A 88 -15.44 -2.77 5.52
C LEU A 88 -15.21 -3.30 4.11
N LYS A 89 -16.09 -2.94 3.18
CA LYS A 89 -15.99 -3.33 1.77
C LYS A 89 -15.61 -2.12 0.92
N GLY A 90 -14.72 -2.32 -0.03
CA GLY A 90 -14.24 -1.27 -0.93
C GLY A 90 -13.85 -1.82 -2.29
N ARG A 91 -13.30 -0.93 -3.12
CA ARG A 91 -12.70 -1.28 -4.40
C ARG A 91 -11.39 -0.53 -4.59
N CYS A 92 -10.36 -1.26 -4.98
CA CYS A 92 -9.04 -0.74 -5.32
C CYS A 92 -8.94 -0.49 -6.82
N LYS A 93 -8.24 0.58 -7.20
CA LYS A 93 -7.97 0.91 -8.59
C LYS A 93 -6.58 0.41 -8.97
N GLU A 94 -6.44 -0.03 -10.22
CA GLU A 94 -5.13 -0.36 -10.83
C GLU A 94 -4.29 -1.37 -10.02
N VAL A 95 -4.94 -2.35 -9.37
CA VAL A 95 -4.29 -3.29 -8.43
C VAL A 95 -3.05 -3.93 -9.04
N ASN A 96 -3.19 -4.58 -10.19
CA ASN A 96 -2.07 -5.28 -10.84
C ASN A 96 -0.96 -4.31 -11.24
N HIS A 97 -1.29 -3.14 -11.79
CA HIS A 97 -0.29 -2.13 -12.12
C HIS A 97 0.53 -1.69 -10.91
N THR A 98 -0.11 -1.42 -9.77
CA THR A 98 0.60 -1.06 -8.54
C THR A 98 1.47 -2.22 -8.02
N LEU A 99 0.96 -3.45 -8.04
CA LEU A 99 1.72 -4.62 -7.60
C LEU A 99 2.92 -4.93 -8.51
N ASP A 100 2.76 -4.76 -9.82
CA ASP A 100 3.81 -4.92 -10.82
C ASP A 100 4.88 -3.83 -10.65
N PHE A 101 4.46 -2.58 -10.42
CA PHE A 101 5.38 -1.49 -10.10
C PHE A 101 6.20 -1.81 -8.84
N TRP A 102 5.55 -2.35 -7.81
CA TRP A 102 6.22 -2.86 -6.61
C TRP A 102 7.09 -4.10 -6.84
N ALA A 103 7.05 -4.76 -8.00
CA ALA A 103 7.94 -5.87 -8.31
C ALA A 103 9.21 -5.41 -9.07
N LEU A 104 9.23 -4.19 -9.64
CA LEU A 104 10.33 -3.72 -10.48
C LEU A 104 11.70 -3.71 -9.78
N ASP A 105 11.77 -3.33 -8.50
CA ASP A 105 13.02 -3.34 -7.72
C ASP A 105 13.50 -4.76 -7.32
N GLN A 106 12.71 -5.80 -7.57
CA GLN A 106 13.13 -7.18 -7.26
C GLN A 106 13.97 -7.81 -8.39
N VAL A 107 14.17 -7.10 -9.50
CA VAL A 107 15.08 -7.54 -10.56
C VAL A 107 16.49 -7.11 -10.17
N SER A 108 17.35 -8.08 -9.82
CA SER A 108 18.78 -7.83 -9.64
C SER A 108 19.33 -7.20 -10.92
N TYR A 109 20.01 -6.06 -10.79
CA TYR A 109 20.64 -5.35 -11.91
C TYR A 109 21.79 -6.14 -12.58
N ASP A 110 22.13 -7.33 -12.06
CA ASP A 110 23.20 -8.17 -12.58
C ASP A 110 22.64 -9.49 -13.17
N ARG A 111 22.54 -9.51 -14.50
CA ARG A 111 22.69 -10.72 -15.33
C ARG A 111 23.60 -10.42 -16.51
#